data_AF-J3HYB0-F1
#
_entry.id   AF-J3HYB0-F1
#
_cell.length_a   1.000
_cell.length_b   1.000
_cell.length_c   1.000
_cell.angle_alpha   90.00
_cell.angle_beta   90.00
_cell.angle_gamma   90.00
#
_symmetry.space_group_name_H-M   'P 1'
#
loop_
_entity.id
_entity.type
_entity.pdbx_description
1 polymer ?
#
loop_
_entity_poly.entity_id
_entity_poly.type
_entity_poly.pdbx_seq_one_letter_code
_entity_poly.pdbx_strand_id
1 'polypeptide(L)'
;MSLSEVKVPDIGDFKEVEVIELLVKVGDTIKVDQSLVTVESDKASMEIPSAGAGVVKELKVKVGDKVAEGSILLLVEASGDAPAAAAPAAAPAAAPAPAATPAAAPAATAPVAASFGGNADVECDLMVLGGGPGGYSAAFRGADLGLNTVIVERDATLGGVCLNVGCIPSKALLHVTSVIDETANMASHGVTFGKPEIDIDKLRGYKDKVIGTMTGGLAGMARARKVAVVRGNGQFAGPNHIEVTAEDGSKQVVKFKQAIIAAGSSVVNLPFVPQDPRIVDSTGALELRQVPKRMLVIGGGIIGLEMATVYSTLGARIDVVEMLDGLMQGADRDMVKVWQKFNEKRFDNVMVKTKTVAVEALPEGIKVTFEAAEAGAKAPEPQLYDLVLVAVGRSPNGKKLAADKAGVIVGDRGFIPVDSQMRTNVPNIFAIGDLVGQPMLAHKAVHEGHVAAEAAAGQKSHFDASVIPSVAYTDPEVAWVGVTEDEARARGIKFEKGHFPWAASGRAVANGRAEGFTKLLFDAETHRIIGGGIVGTHAGDMIGEVALAIEMGADAVDIGKTIHPHPTLGESLGMAAEVAEGSCTDLPPVRKK
;
A
#
# COMPACT_ATOMS: atom_id res chain seq x y z
N MET A 1 25.03 -9.98 -49.50
CA MET A 1 24.60 -9.56 -48.16
C MET A 1 23.14 -9.94 -48.03
N SER A 2 22.80 -10.73 -47.03
CA SER A 2 21.50 -11.39 -46.91
C SER A 2 20.51 -10.43 -46.25
N LEU A 3 19.49 -9.99 -46.98
CA LEU A 3 18.36 -9.26 -46.41
C LEU A 3 17.38 -10.29 -45.83
N SER A 4 17.01 -10.15 -44.56
CA SER A 4 15.99 -10.96 -43.89
C SER A 4 14.72 -10.15 -43.67
N GLU A 5 13.57 -10.77 -43.96
CA GLU A 5 12.24 -10.19 -43.78
C GLU A 5 11.81 -10.33 -42.31
N VAL A 6 11.38 -9.23 -41.70
CA VAL A 6 10.69 -9.25 -40.40
C VAL A 6 9.20 -9.12 -40.65
N LYS A 7 8.43 -10.11 -40.17
CA LYS A 7 6.99 -10.25 -40.40
C LYS A 7 6.19 -9.97 -39.13
N VAL A 8 4.91 -9.62 -39.29
CA VAL A 8 3.95 -9.53 -38.19
C VAL A 8 3.80 -10.90 -37.53
N PRO A 9 4.06 -11.03 -36.22
CA PRO A 9 3.88 -12.27 -35.47
C PRO A 9 2.39 -12.59 -35.30
N ASP A 10 2.08 -13.70 -34.63
CA ASP A 10 0.70 -14.03 -34.24
C ASP A 10 0.11 -12.88 -33.42
N ILE A 11 -0.97 -12.28 -33.95
CA ILE A 11 -1.69 -11.16 -33.34
C ILE A 11 -2.99 -11.63 -32.64
N GLY A 12 -3.18 -12.93 -32.43
CA GLY A 12 -4.37 -13.52 -31.81
C GLY A 12 -5.56 -13.62 -32.77
N ASP A 13 -6.79 -13.50 -32.27
CA ASP A 13 -8.04 -13.71 -33.05
C ASP A 13 -8.37 -12.59 -34.07
N PHE A 14 -7.46 -11.66 -34.33
CA PHE A 14 -7.68 -10.51 -35.22
C PHE A 14 -7.23 -10.82 -36.65
N LYS A 15 -8.12 -10.58 -37.64
CA LYS A 15 -7.81 -10.82 -39.06
C LYS A 15 -6.87 -9.78 -39.67
N GLU A 16 -7.05 -8.51 -39.31
CA GLU A 16 -6.26 -7.37 -39.76
C GLU A 16 -6.27 -6.30 -38.65
N VAL A 17 -5.14 -5.64 -38.43
CA VAL A 17 -4.99 -4.52 -37.48
C VAL A 17 -4.35 -3.31 -38.17
N GLU A 18 -4.68 -2.10 -37.75
CA GLU A 18 -4.20 -0.87 -38.40
C GLU A 18 -2.93 -0.35 -37.72
N VAL A 19 -1.91 0.01 -38.51
CA VAL A 19 -0.67 0.60 -37.99
C VAL A 19 -0.90 2.06 -37.62
N ILE A 20 -0.87 2.39 -36.33
CA ILE A 20 -1.07 3.76 -35.83
C ILE A 20 0.25 4.52 -35.59
N GLU A 21 1.36 3.80 -35.41
CA GLU A 21 2.67 4.42 -35.20
C GLU A 21 3.84 3.53 -35.68
N LEU A 22 4.89 4.16 -36.23
CA LEU A 22 6.16 3.49 -36.59
C LEU A 22 7.24 3.90 -35.57
N LEU A 23 7.77 2.93 -34.82
CA LEU A 23 8.74 3.17 -33.75
C LEU A 23 10.20 3.08 -34.21
N VAL A 24 10.43 2.66 -35.47
CA VAL A 24 11.75 2.51 -36.08
C VAL A 24 11.84 3.22 -37.44
N LYS A 25 13.05 3.63 -37.82
CA LYS A 25 13.34 4.30 -39.11
C LYS A 25 14.40 3.53 -39.89
N VAL A 26 14.44 3.77 -41.21
CA VAL A 26 15.50 3.22 -42.07
C VAL A 26 16.87 3.72 -41.57
N GLY A 27 17.78 2.79 -41.29
CA GLY A 27 19.10 3.05 -40.72
C GLY A 27 19.24 2.66 -39.25
N ASP A 28 18.14 2.40 -38.54
CA ASP A 28 18.19 2.01 -37.13
C ASP A 28 18.67 0.57 -36.95
N THR A 29 19.40 0.33 -35.87
CA THR A 29 19.79 -1.03 -35.45
C THR A 29 18.75 -1.57 -34.48
N ILE A 30 18.10 -2.67 -34.85
CA ILE A 30 17.05 -3.31 -34.04
C ILE A 30 17.56 -4.59 -33.39
N LYS A 31 17.08 -4.89 -32.17
CA LYS A 31 17.32 -6.15 -31.45
C LYS A 31 16.08 -7.06 -31.52
N VAL A 32 16.27 -8.36 -31.26
CA VAL A 32 15.15 -9.27 -31.01
C VAL A 32 14.32 -8.74 -29.84
N ASP A 33 13.00 -8.82 -29.93
CA ASP A 33 12.00 -8.32 -28.97
C ASP A 33 11.87 -6.78 -28.86
N GLN A 34 12.54 -6.01 -29.72
CA GLN A 34 12.37 -4.55 -29.78
C GLN A 34 11.08 -4.17 -30.53
N SER A 35 10.24 -3.32 -29.94
CA SER A 35 9.01 -2.80 -30.57
C SER A 35 9.30 -2.05 -31.89
N LEU A 36 8.59 -2.43 -32.95
CA LEU A 36 8.78 -1.92 -34.31
C LEU A 36 7.65 -0.98 -34.73
N VAL A 37 6.40 -1.37 -34.47
CA VAL A 37 5.20 -0.62 -34.84
C VAL A 37 4.15 -0.78 -33.77
N THR A 38 3.30 0.23 -33.60
CA THR A 38 2.10 0.15 -32.77
C THR A 38 0.91 -0.05 -33.69
N VAL A 39 0.11 -1.08 -33.40
CA VAL A 39 -1.11 -1.41 -34.13
C VAL A 39 -2.33 -1.27 -33.23
N GLU A 40 -3.47 -0.85 -33.80
CA GLU A 40 -4.73 -0.69 -33.10
C GLU A 40 -5.78 -1.67 -33.62
N SER A 41 -6.49 -2.29 -32.68
CA SER A 41 -7.70 -3.08 -32.89
C SER A 41 -8.90 -2.36 -32.26
N ASP A 42 -10.11 -2.87 -32.50
CA ASP A 42 -11.35 -2.38 -31.89
C ASP A 42 -11.39 -2.46 -30.35
N LYS A 43 -10.42 -3.16 -29.73
CA LYS A 43 -10.39 -3.45 -28.29
C LYS A 43 -9.12 -2.97 -27.58
N ALA A 44 -8.00 -2.81 -28.28
CA ALA A 44 -6.71 -2.43 -27.69
C ALA A 44 -5.68 -2.00 -28.74
N SER A 45 -4.72 -1.18 -28.32
CA SER A 45 -3.47 -0.92 -29.05
C SER A 45 -2.37 -1.86 -28.55
N MET A 46 -1.58 -2.41 -29.46
CA MET A 46 -0.51 -3.38 -29.18
C MET A 46 0.77 -3.00 -29.93
N GLU A 47 1.93 -3.21 -29.32
CA GLU A 47 3.22 -3.04 -30.00
C GLU A 47 3.69 -4.38 -30.60
N ILE A 48 4.16 -4.36 -31.84
CA ILE A 48 4.71 -5.54 -32.51
C ILE A 48 6.23 -5.58 -32.31
N PRO A 49 6.78 -6.60 -31.61
CA PRO A 49 8.22 -6.75 -31.43
C PRO A 49 8.92 -7.33 -32.67
N SER A 50 10.23 -7.10 -32.78
CA SER A 50 11.07 -7.65 -33.85
C SER A 50 11.41 -9.13 -33.62
N ALA A 51 11.18 -9.97 -34.62
CA ALA A 51 11.59 -11.37 -34.64
C ALA A 51 13.10 -11.58 -34.94
N GLY A 52 13.85 -10.51 -35.25
CA GLY A 52 15.27 -10.59 -35.62
C GLY A 52 16.07 -9.35 -35.25
N ALA A 53 17.40 -9.49 -35.21
CA ALA A 53 18.33 -8.39 -34.99
C ALA A 53 19.04 -8.00 -36.30
N GLY A 54 19.27 -6.71 -36.52
CA GLY A 54 19.95 -6.21 -37.71
C GLY A 54 19.73 -4.72 -37.95
N VAL A 55 20.24 -4.22 -39.08
CA VAL A 55 20.06 -2.81 -39.48
C VAL A 55 18.88 -2.70 -40.46
N VAL A 56 17.91 -1.84 -40.17
CA VAL A 56 16.73 -1.61 -41.00
C VAL A 56 17.13 -0.94 -42.32
N LYS A 57 16.92 -1.63 -43.45
CA LYS A 57 17.20 -1.09 -44.79
C LYS A 57 15.98 -0.52 -45.48
N GLU A 58 14.81 -1.09 -45.22
CA GLU A 58 13.57 -0.67 -45.86
C GLU A 58 12.37 -0.97 -44.94
N LEU A 59 11.47 0.01 -44.79
CA LEU A 59 10.17 -0.15 -44.16
C LEU A 59 9.12 -0.41 -45.24
N LYS A 60 8.37 -1.50 -45.12
CA LYS A 60 7.33 -1.91 -46.09
C LYS A 60 5.93 -1.48 -45.69
N VAL A 61 5.76 -0.87 -44.50
CA VAL A 61 4.49 -0.39 -43.96
C VAL A 61 4.56 1.09 -43.62
N LYS A 62 3.40 1.75 -43.67
CA LYS A 62 3.18 3.16 -43.29
C LYS A 62 2.07 3.26 -42.25
N VAL A 63 2.05 4.37 -41.52
CA VAL A 63 0.93 4.71 -40.62
C VAL A 63 -0.36 4.78 -41.44
N GLY A 64 -1.39 4.05 -41.03
CA GLY A 64 -2.68 3.86 -41.70
C GLY A 64 -2.80 2.57 -42.53
N ASP A 65 -1.73 1.78 -42.68
CA ASP A 65 -1.81 0.49 -43.38
C ASP A 65 -2.42 -0.60 -42.50
N LYS A 66 -3.20 -1.50 -43.10
CA LYS A 66 -3.72 -2.69 -42.45
C LYS A 66 -2.78 -3.87 -42.64
N VAL A 67 -2.40 -4.52 -41.54
CA VAL A 67 -1.48 -5.65 -41.55
C VAL A 67 -2.12 -6.87 -40.88
N ALA A 68 -1.86 -8.05 -41.45
CA ALA A 68 -2.28 -9.35 -40.93
C ALA A 68 -1.05 -10.17 -40.49
N GLU A 69 -1.26 -11.24 -39.72
CA GLU A 69 -0.20 -12.21 -39.39
C GLU A 69 0.58 -12.62 -40.65
N GLY A 70 1.91 -12.58 -40.57
CA GLY A 70 2.80 -12.91 -41.68
C GLY A 70 3.08 -11.78 -42.69
N SER A 71 2.45 -10.60 -42.54
CA SER A 71 2.73 -9.43 -43.38
C SER A 71 4.15 -8.91 -43.13
N ILE A 72 4.87 -8.49 -44.18
CA ILE A 72 6.26 -8.01 -44.04
C ILE A 72 6.25 -6.56 -43.54
N LEU A 73 6.86 -6.32 -42.38
CA LEU A 73 6.99 -4.99 -41.78
C LEU A 73 8.22 -4.25 -42.32
N LEU A 74 9.37 -4.93 -42.36
CA LEU A 74 10.65 -4.33 -42.75
C LEU A 74 11.67 -5.37 -43.21
N LEU A 75 12.69 -4.90 -43.93
CA LEU A 75 13.85 -5.68 -44.34
C LEU A 75 15.07 -5.29 -43.49
N VAL A 76 15.69 -6.26 -42.83
CA VAL A 76 16.94 -6.07 -42.08
C VAL A 76 18.12 -6.74 -42.74
N GLU A 77 19.28 -6.10 -42.65
CA GLU A 77 20.56 -6.72 -42.97
C GLU A 77 21.12 -7.39 -41.71
N ALA A 78 21.25 -8.72 -41.75
CA ALA A 78 21.72 -9.50 -40.61
C ALA A 78 23.22 -9.27 -40.35
N SER A 79 23.58 -8.92 -39.12
CA SER A 79 24.96 -9.04 -38.64
C SER A 79 25.24 -10.53 -38.41
N GLY A 80 26.11 -11.12 -39.23
CA GLY A 80 26.33 -12.56 -39.28
C GLY A 80 26.84 -13.14 -37.96
N ASP A 81 26.11 -14.12 -37.44
CA ASP A 81 26.66 -15.38 -36.98
C ASP A 81 25.67 -16.52 -37.31
N ALA A 82 26.17 -17.57 -37.94
CA ALA A 82 25.41 -18.65 -38.58
C ALA A 82 25.32 -19.92 -37.68
N PRO A 83 24.39 -20.87 -37.97
CA PRO A 83 23.87 -21.86 -37.01
C PRO A 83 24.45 -23.28 -37.16
N ALA A 84 24.25 -24.17 -36.17
CA ALA A 84 24.50 -25.60 -36.32
C ALA A 84 23.56 -26.54 -35.52
N ALA A 85 22.78 -27.32 -36.30
CA ALA A 85 22.44 -28.76 -36.21
C ALA A 85 21.63 -29.39 -35.04
N ALA A 86 20.86 -30.44 -35.38
CA ALA A 86 19.76 -31.03 -34.62
C ALA A 86 19.99 -32.47 -34.07
N ALA A 87 19.26 -32.77 -32.97
CA ALA A 87 18.75 -34.06 -32.41
C ALA A 87 19.72 -35.01 -31.64
N PRO A 88 19.30 -35.80 -30.60
CA PRO A 88 17.95 -36.40 -30.38
C PRO A 88 17.34 -36.33 -28.94
N ALA A 89 16.14 -36.90 -28.78
CA ALA A 89 15.21 -36.80 -27.63
C ALA A 89 15.51 -37.69 -26.38
N ALA A 90 15.19 -37.20 -25.16
CA ALA A 90 14.33 -37.85 -24.13
C ALA A 90 14.38 -37.19 -22.72
N ALA A 91 13.22 -37.23 -22.03
CA ALA A 91 12.92 -37.13 -20.58
C ALA A 91 12.63 -35.73 -19.95
N PRO A 92 11.67 -35.64 -19.00
CA PRO A 92 10.86 -34.44 -18.72
C PRO A 92 11.57 -33.41 -17.83
N ALA A 93 11.42 -32.13 -18.19
CA ALA A 93 11.97 -31.00 -17.46
C ALA A 93 11.19 -30.70 -16.18
N ALA A 94 11.94 -30.38 -15.13
CA ALA A 94 11.46 -29.82 -13.87
C ALA A 94 10.75 -28.47 -14.06
N ALA A 95 9.91 -28.13 -13.08
CA ALA A 95 9.08 -26.93 -13.01
C ALA A 95 9.84 -25.64 -13.39
N PRO A 96 9.22 -24.71 -14.15
CA PRO A 96 9.86 -23.44 -14.49
C PRO A 96 10.03 -22.58 -13.24
N ALA A 97 11.24 -22.04 -13.09
CA ALA A 97 11.57 -21.05 -12.07
C ALA A 97 10.73 -19.77 -12.27
N PRO A 98 10.39 -19.03 -11.19
CA PRO A 98 9.59 -17.81 -11.30
C PRO A 98 10.23 -16.76 -12.21
N ALA A 99 9.38 -16.09 -12.99
CA ALA A 99 9.74 -15.04 -13.92
C ALA A 99 10.58 -13.92 -13.26
N ALA A 100 11.60 -13.47 -13.97
CA ALA A 100 12.49 -12.40 -13.56
C ALA A 100 11.72 -11.08 -13.34
N THR A 101 12.00 -10.45 -12.20
CA THR A 101 11.59 -9.11 -11.80
C THR A 101 11.87 -8.08 -12.91
N PRO A 102 11.02 -7.07 -13.13
CA PRO A 102 11.27 -6.02 -14.10
C PRO A 102 12.65 -5.37 -13.88
N ALA A 103 13.37 -5.11 -14.97
CA ALA A 103 14.71 -4.53 -14.95
C ALA A 103 14.76 -3.27 -14.08
N ALA A 104 15.65 -3.29 -13.08
CA ALA A 104 15.90 -2.17 -12.19
C ALA A 104 16.27 -0.92 -13.01
N ALA A 105 15.70 0.22 -12.61
CA ALA A 105 16.15 1.53 -13.05
C ALA A 105 17.68 1.65 -12.87
N PRO A 106 18.39 2.46 -13.68
CA PRO A 106 19.84 2.63 -13.56
C PRO A 106 20.22 2.90 -12.11
N ALA A 107 21.09 2.06 -11.54
CA ALA A 107 21.49 2.18 -10.15
C ALA A 107 22.05 3.59 -9.90
N ALA A 108 21.39 4.35 -9.03
CA ALA A 108 21.88 5.65 -8.60
C ALA A 108 23.30 5.50 -8.05
N THR A 109 24.23 6.35 -8.49
CA THR A 109 25.63 6.29 -8.05
C THR A 109 25.71 6.52 -6.54
N ALA A 110 26.35 5.59 -5.82
CA ALA A 110 26.50 5.69 -4.37
C ALA A 110 27.28 6.97 -3.98
N PRO A 111 26.79 7.75 -2.99
CA PRO A 111 27.49 8.94 -2.54
C PRO A 111 28.78 8.58 -1.79
N VAL A 112 29.79 9.46 -1.85
CA VAL A 112 31.02 9.32 -1.08
C VAL A 112 30.73 9.67 0.38
N ALA A 113 30.92 8.70 1.29
CA ALA A 113 30.70 8.89 2.71
C ALA A 113 31.63 9.98 3.28
N ALA A 114 31.11 10.79 4.20
CA ALA A 114 31.89 11.80 4.90
C ALA A 114 32.79 11.16 5.98
N SER A 115 33.95 11.76 6.22
CA SER A 115 34.80 11.44 7.38
C SER A 115 34.40 12.28 8.59
N PHE A 116 34.10 11.64 9.72
CA PHE A 116 33.87 12.33 10.99
C PHE A 116 35.14 12.33 11.85
N GLY A 117 35.60 13.51 12.28
CA GLY A 117 36.83 13.69 13.07
C GLY A 117 36.62 14.14 14.53
N GLY A 118 35.39 14.15 15.02
CA GLY A 118 35.06 14.55 16.41
C GLY A 118 35.04 13.36 17.40
N ASN A 119 34.76 13.65 18.67
CA ASN A 119 34.55 12.64 19.70
C ASN A 119 33.08 12.17 19.71
N ALA A 120 32.84 10.97 20.25
CA ALA A 120 31.50 10.44 20.49
C ALA A 120 31.09 10.64 21.96
N ASP A 121 29.85 11.06 22.19
CA ASP A 121 29.27 11.21 23.53
C ASP A 121 28.64 9.90 24.01
N VAL A 122 28.09 9.12 23.08
CA VAL A 122 27.47 7.80 23.31
C VAL A 122 28.02 6.80 22.31
N GLU A 123 28.36 5.60 22.79
CA GLU A 123 28.73 4.47 21.93
C GLU A 123 27.76 3.29 22.12
N CYS A 124 27.34 2.66 21.03
CA CYS A 124 26.45 1.50 21.06
C CYS A 124 26.79 0.46 19.99
N ASP A 125 26.28 -0.76 20.18
CA ASP A 125 26.36 -1.80 19.15
C ASP A 125 25.32 -1.54 18.06
N LEU A 126 24.10 -1.15 18.45
CA LEU A 126 23.00 -0.86 17.55
C LEU A 126 22.40 0.53 17.84
N MET A 127 22.35 1.38 16.82
CA MET A 127 21.58 2.63 16.84
C MET A 127 20.35 2.48 15.96
N VAL A 128 19.19 2.90 16.47
CA VAL A 128 17.94 2.94 15.70
C VAL A 128 17.46 4.38 15.58
N LEU A 129 17.35 4.89 14.36
CA LEU A 129 16.90 6.24 14.07
C LEU A 129 15.39 6.26 13.85
N GLY A 130 14.64 6.70 14.85
CA GLY A 130 13.17 6.73 14.90
C GLY A 130 12.60 5.69 15.85
N GLY A 131 11.69 6.11 16.72
CA GLY A 131 11.01 5.28 17.72
C GLY A 131 9.61 4.82 17.31
N GLY A 132 9.29 4.81 16.02
CA GLY A 132 8.02 4.28 15.47
C GLY A 132 7.89 2.76 15.56
N PRO A 133 6.79 2.16 15.05
CA PRO A 133 6.54 0.71 15.13
C PRO A 133 7.72 -0.16 14.73
N GLY A 134 8.32 0.08 13.56
CA GLY A 134 9.51 -0.65 13.16
C GLY A 134 10.72 -0.35 14.04
N GLY A 135 10.94 0.92 14.39
CA GLY A 135 12.11 1.35 15.14
C GLY A 135 12.16 0.82 16.57
N TYR A 136 11.10 1.00 17.37
CA TYR A 136 11.10 0.45 18.72
C TYR A 136 11.12 -1.08 18.72
N SER A 137 10.48 -1.74 17.74
CA SER A 137 10.49 -3.21 17.64
C SER A 137 11.90 -3.73 17.31
N ALA A 138 12.58 -3.08 16.36
CA ALA A 138 13.98 -3.38 16.04
C ALA A 138 14.90 -3.16 17.24
N ALA A 139 14.74 -2.03 17.95
CA ALA A 139 15.56 -1.72 19.11
C ALA A 139 15.34 -2.72 20.26
N PHE A 140 14.10 -3.08 20.55
CA PHE A 140 13.76 -4.04 21.58
C PHE A 140 14.27 -5.43 21.23
N ARG A 141 14.13 -5.84 19.95
CA ARG A 141 14.67 -7.11 19.47
C ARG A 141 16.19 -7.15 19.52
N GLY A 142 16.87 -6.06 19.15
CA GLY A 142 18.32 -5.93 19.25
C GLY A 142 18.81 -6.06 20.69
N ALA A 143 18.12 -5.43 21.64
CA ALA A 143 18.42 -5.57 23.07
C ALA A 143 18.15 -7.00 23.58
N ASP A 144 17.04 -7.63 23.16
CA ASP A 144 16.72 -9.03 23.50
C ASP A 144 17.75 -10.01 22.93
N LEU A 145 18.50 -9.63 21.89
CA LEU A 145 19.62 -10.36 21.30
C LEU A 145 20.98 -10.01 21.93
N GLY A 146 21.00 -9.16 22.95
CA GLY A 146 22.21 -8.81 23.72
C GLY A 146 23.02 -7.63 23.16
N LEU A 147 22.51 -6.89 22.17
CA LEU A 147 23.18 -5.70 21.65
C LEU A 147 22.96 -4.50 22.58
N ASN A 148 24.02 -3.75 22.91
CA ASN A 148 23.86 -2.45 23.54
C ASN A 148 23.18 -1.50 22.54
N THR A 149 21.92 -1.13 22.82
CA THR A 149 21.03 -0.50 21.84
C THR A 149 20.59 0.89 22.26
N VAL A 150 20.63 1.83 21.31
CA VAL A 150 20.19 3.23 21.48
C VAL A 150 19.11 3.54 20.44
N ILE A 151 18.01 4.16 20.88
CA ILE A 151 17.03 4.79 19.99
C ILE A 151 17.32 6.29 19.93
N VAL A 152 17.38 6.86 18.73
CA VAL A 152 17.35 8.30 18.49
C VAL A 152 15.94 8.68 18.07
N GLU A 153 15.22 9.45 18.88
CA GLU A 153 13.84 9.88 18.62
C GLU A 153 13.72 11.38 18.87
N ARG A 154 13.13 12.12 17.93
CA ARG A 154 12.96 13.57 18.07
C ARG A 154 11.84 13.93 19.03
N ASP A 155 10.79 13.11 19.07
CA ASP A 155 9.61 13.33 19.88
C ASP A 155 9.80 12.83 21.33
N ALA A 156 8.99 13.33 22.26
CA ALA A 156 9.12 12.95 23.67
C ALA A 156 8.63 11.52 23.96
N THR A 157 7.83 10.94 23.06
CA THR A 157 7.19 9.62 23.22
C THR A 157 7.62 8.66 22.10
N LEU A 158 7.77 7.39 22.46
CA LEU A 158 7.95 6.30 21.49
C LEU A 158 6.60 5.94 20.83
N GLY A 159 6.66 5.09 19.82
CA GLY A 159 5.52 4.58 19.05
C GLY A 159 5.23 5.33 17.76
N GLY A 160 5.93 6.45 17.53
CA GLY A 160 5.90 7.23 16.29
C GLY A 160 4.49 7.62 15.83
N VAL A 161 4.32 7.75 14.51
CA VAL A 161 3.03 8.16 13.90
C VAL A 161 1.90 7.22 14.30
N CYS A 162 2.09 5.90 14.19
CA CYS A 162 1.01 4.93 14.39
C CYS A 162 0.40 4.99 15.79
N LEU A 163 1.23 5.11 16.84
CA LEU A 163 0.71 5.21 18.20
C LEU A 163 0.21 6.62 18.54
N ASN A 164 0.96 7.67 18.19
CA ASN A 164 0.69 9.01 18.70
C ASN A 164 -0.36 9.77 17.88
N VAL A 165 -0.32 9.66 16.55
CA VAL A 165 -1.10 10.51 15.62
C VAL A 165 -1.59 9.74 14.39
N GLY A 166 -1.94 8.46 14.58
CA GLY A 166 -2.29 7.55 13.49
C GLY A 166 -3.22 6.44 13.93
N CYS A 167 -2.77 5.19 13.82
CA CYS A 167 -3.54 3.97 14.08
C CYS A 167 -4.32 4.02 15.40
N ILE A 168 -3.65 4.20 16.53
CA ILE A 168 -4.28 4.04 17.84
C ILE A 168 -5.36 5.11 18.11
N PRO A 169 -5.09 6.42 17.96
CA PRO A 169 -6.14 7.42 18.16
C PRO A 169 -7.28 7.33 17.15
N SER A 170 -7.00 7.02 15.87
CA SER A 170 -8.07 6.84 14.88
C SER A 170 -8.98 5.67 15.23
N LYS A 171 -8.41 4.51 15.61
CA LYS A 171 -9.19 3.31 15.95
C LYS A 171 -9.96 3.47 17.26
N ALA A 172 -9.40 4.20 18.23
CA ALA A 172 -10.13 4.55 19.45
C ALA A 172 -11.37 5.41 19.16
N LEU A 173 -11.26 6.39 18.26
CA LEU A 173 -12.39 7.22 17.84
C LEU A 173 -13.40 6.44 17.00
N LEU A 174 -12.93 5.64 16.04
CA LEU A 174 -13.77 4.78 15.19
C LEU A 174 -14.63 3.83 16.02
N HIS A 175 -14.06 3.22 17.06
CA HIS A 175 -14.80 2.36 17.98
C HIS A 175 -15.92 3.10 18.72
N VAL A 176 -15.66 4.31 19.23
CA VAL A 176 -16.72 5.11 19.87
C VAL A 176 -17.83 5.43 18.87
N THR A 177 -17.47 5.79 17.63
CA THR A 177 -18.46 6.10 16.60
C THR A 177 -19.22 4.88 16.11
N SER A 178 -18.61 3.69 16.08
CA SER A 178 -19.32 2.46 15.72
C SER A 178 -20.39 2.13 16.75
N VAL A 179 -20.11 2.32 18.05
CA VAL A 179 -21.12 2.14 19.11
C VAL A 179 -22.28 3.13 18.94
N ILE A 180 -22.00 4.40 18.61
CA ILE A 180 -23.07 5.39 18.35
C ILE A 180 -23.96 4.92 17.19
N ASP A 181 -23.37 4.51 16.07
CA ASP A 181 -24.12 4.05 14.89
C ASP A 181 -24.91 2.76 15.18
N GLU A 182 -24.34 1.82 15.95
CA GLU A 182 -25.03 0.60 16.39
C GLU A 182 -26.25 0.92 17.25
N THR A 183 -26.13 1.82 18.24
CA THR A 183 -27.28 2.20 19.08
C THR A 183 -28.41 2.84 18.28
N ALA A 184 -28.08 3.61 17.24
CA ALA A 184 -29.09 4.18 16.34
C ALA A 184 -29.82 3.10 15.53
N ASN A 185 -29.11 2.07 15.08
CA ASN A 185 -29.68 0.97 14.29
C ASN A 185 -30.59 0.04 15.12
N MET A 186 -30.33 -0.10 16.43
CA MET A 186 -31.12 -0.96 17.34
C MET A 186 -32.60 -0.60 17.43
N ALA A 187 -32.99 0.63 17.08
CA ALA A 187 -34.40 1.04 17.07
C ALA A 187 -35.25 0.12 16.17
N SER A 188 -34.70 -0.34 15.04
CA SER A 188 -35.37 -1.29 14.13
C SER A 188 -35.55 -2.69 14.72
N HIS A 189 -34.78 -3.02 15.78
CA HIS A 189 -34.86 -4.28 16.51
C HIS A 189 -35.75 -4.16 17.77
N GLY A 190 -36.42 -3.02 17.96
CA GLY A 190 -37.29 -2.77 19.11
C GLY A 190 -36.58 -2.24 20.36
N VAL A 191 -35.29 -1.90 20.28
CA VAL A 191 -34.53 -1.31 21.40
C VAL A 191 -34.15 0.13 21.03
N THR A 192 -34.78 1.11 21.68
CA THR A 192 -34.57 2.53 21.36
C THR A 192 -33.71 3.22 22.40
N PHE A 193 -32.71 3.96 21.93
CA PHE A 193 -31.90 4.88 22.73
C PHE A 193 -32.23 6.33 22.33
N GLY A 194 -32.04 7.27 23.27
CA GLY A 194 -32.01 8.69 22.92
C GLY A 194 -30.77 9.01 22.08
N LYS A 195 -30.80 10.14 21.34
CA LYS A 195 -29.59 10.64 20.68
C LYS A 195 -28.51 10.92 21.76
N PRO A 196 -27.26 10.48 21.57
CA PRO A 196 -26.23 10.69 22.56
C PRO A 196 -25.88 12.18 22.68
N GLU A 197 -25.62 12.62 23.91
CA GLU A 197 -24.98 13.91 24.16
C GLU A 197 -23.46 13.73 24.02
N ILE A 198 -22.85 14.48 23.09
CA ILE A 198 -21.42 14.34 22.78
C ILE A 198 -20.63 15.43 23.50
N ASP A 199 -19.82 15.01 24.45
CA ASP A 199 -18.80 15.83 25.12
C ASP A 199 -17.44 15.60 24.42
N ILE A 200 -17.09 16.51 23.51
CA ILE A 200 -15.88 16.39 22.67
C ILE A 200 -14.61 16.39 23.54
N ASP A 201 -14.58 17.15 24.62
CA ASP A 201 -13.39 17.23 25.48
C ASP A 201 -13.17 15.92 26.24
N LYS A 202 -14.24 15.27 26.72
CA LYS A 202 -14.13 13.91 27.29
C LYS A 202 -13.73 12.87 26.26
N LEU A 203 -14.25 12.95 25.03
CA LEU A 203 -13.87 12.04 23.95
C LEU A 203 -12.39 12.19 23.60
N ARG A 204 -11.90 13.45 23.48
CA ARG A 204 -10.48 13.75 23.29
C ARG A 204 -9.65 13.22 24.47
N GLY A 205 -10.09 13.44 25.71
CA GLY A 205 -9.42 12.95 26.90
C GLY A 205 -9.34 11.42 26.98
N TYR A 206 -10.37 10.70 26.54
CA TYR A 206 -10.33 9.24 26.41
C TYR A 206 -9.27 8.78 25.41
N LYS A 207 -9.29 9.35 24.19
CA LYS A 207 -8.29 9.08 23.15
C LYS A 207 -6.87 9.35 23.65
N ASP A 208 -6.63 10.48 24.30
CA ASP A 208 -5.32 10.85 24.83
C ASP A 208 -4.87 9.93 25.98
N LYS A 209 -5.80 9.45 26.81
CA LYS A 209 -5.52 8.44 27.85
C LYS A 209 -5.08 7.11 27.25
N VAL A 210 -5.69 6.67 26.15
CA VAL A 210 -5.26 5.45 25.44
C VAL A 210 -3.82 5.61 24.92
N ILE A 211 -3.52 6.74 24.27
CA ILE A 211 -2.15 7.06 23.82
C ILE A 211 -1.17 7.08 25.00
N GLY A 212 -1.52 7.77 26.09
CA GLY A 212 -0.68 7.91 27.28
C GLY A 212 -0.37 6.56 27.95
N THR A 213 -1.35 5.65 28.00
CA THR A 213 -1.17 4.30 28.54
C THR A 213 -0.15 3.52 27.72
N MET A 214 -0.32 3.51 26.40
CA MET A 214 0.53 2.76 25.48
C MET A 214 1.95 3.33 25.38
N THR A 215 2.09 4.66 25.30
CA THR A 215 3.40 5.32 25.27
C THR A 215 4.15 5.15 26.60
N GLY A 216 3.46 5.21 27.73
CA GLY A 216 4.02 4.88 29.05
C GLY A 216 4.50 3.43 29.13
N GLY A 217 3.73 2.50 28.56
CA GLY A 217 4.13 1.09 28.41
C GLY A 217 5.39 0.89 27.57
N LEU A 218 5.50 1.54 26.40
CA LEU A 218 6.71 1.52 25.57
C LEU A 218 7.92 2.07 26.32
N ALA A 219 7.77 3.19 27.02
CA ALA A 219 8.86 3.76 27.83
C ALA A 219 9.29 2.81 28.97
N GLY A 220 8.34 2.11 29.60
CA GLY A 220 8.61 1.06 30.58
C GLY A 220 9.39 -0.11 29.98
N MET A 221 8.99 -0.59 28.80
CA MET A 221 9.66 -1.69 28.10
C MET A 221 11.08 -1.33 27.64
N ALA A 222 11.29 -0.09 27.16
CA ALA A 222 12.63 0.39 26.81
C ALA A 222 13.57 0.36 28.04
N ARG A 223 13.09 0.86 29.19
CA ARG A 223 13.85 0.80 30.46
C ARG A 223 14.14 -0.62 30.90
N ALA A 224 13.14 -1.52 30.84
CA ALA A 224 13.30 -2.92 31.23
C ALA A 224 14.35 -3.65 30.38
N ARG A 225 14.46 -3.29 29.09
CA ARG A 225 15.47 -3.80 28.15
C ARG A 225 16.79 -3.03 28.18
N LYS A 226 16.92 -2.00 29.03
CA LYS A 226 18.09 -1.11 29.11
C LYS A 226 18.42 -0.42 27.77
N VAL A 227 17.40 -0.15 26.96
CA VAL A 227 17.53 0.62 25.73
C VAL A 227 17.55 2.11 26.09
N ALA A 228 18.64 2.79 25.76
CA ALA A 228 18.74 4.24 25.96
C ALA A 228 17.98 4.97 24.85
N VAL A 229 17.29 6.06 25.21
CA VAL A 229 16.61 6.94 24.25
C VAL A 229 17.31 8.30 24.26
N VAL A 230 17.92 8.66 23.15
CA VAL A 230 18.54 9.97 22.93
C VAL A 230 17.52 10.85 22.22
N ARG A 231 17.03 11.88 22.91
CA ARG A 231 15.98 12.74 22.39
C ARG A 231 16.56 13.85 21.51
N GLY A 232 16.18 13.87 20.24
CA GLY A 232 16.54 14.94 19.31
C GLY A 232 16.48 14.53 17.85
N ASN A 233 16.72 15.50 16.97
CA ASN A 233 16.75 15.30 15.53
C ASN A 233 18.12 14.73 15.11
N GLY A 234 18.14 13.48 14.64
CA GLY A 234 19.34 12.78 14.18
C GLY A 234 19.67 13.07 12.72
N GLN A 235 20.93 13.43 12.44
CA GLN A 235 21.49 13.63 11.11
C GLN A 235 22.80 12.86 11.00
N PHE A 236 22.96 12.03 9.96
CA PHE A 236 24.21 11.28 9.79
C PHE A 236 25.40 12.24 9.63
N ALA A 237 26.48 11.96 10.34
CA ALA A 237 27.75 12.70 10.27
C ALA A 237 28.86 11.89 9.58
N GLY A 238 28.61 10.60 9.33
CA GLY A 238 29.49 9.66 8.67
C GLY A 238 28.88 8.25 8.67
N PRO A 239 29.60 7.22 8.19
CA PRO A 239 29.09 5.84 8.11
C PRO A 239 28.89 5.15 9.47
N ASN A 240 29.41 5.74 10.56
CA ASN A 240 29.36 5.18 11.92
C ASN A 240 28.97 6.20 13.00
N HIS A 241 28.53 7.40 12.59
CA HIS A 241 28.23 8.50 13.52
C HIS A 241 26.96 9.23 13.10
N ILE A 242 26.11 9.55 14.09
CA ILE A 242 24.95 10.41 13.93
C ILE A 242 25.03 11.57 14.94
N GLU A 243 24.84 12.79 14.48
CA GLU A 243 24.69 13.97 15.32
C GLU A 243 23.21 14.14 15.67
N VAL A 244 22.91 14.25 16.96
CA VAL A 244 21.56 14.42 17.48
C VAL A 244 21.44 15.81 18.06
N THR A 245 20.58 16.64 17.46
CA THR A 245 20.28 17.99 17.95
C THR A 245 19.00 17.97 18.78
N ALA A 246 19.11 18.27 20.07
CA ALA A 246 17.97 18.36 20.97
C ALA A 246 17.14 19.64 20.71
N GLU A 247 15.97 19.72 21.33
CA GLU A 247 15.03 20.85 21.17
C GLU A 247 15.62 22.19 21.65
N ASP A 248 16.51 22.16 22.64
CA ASP A 248 17.23 23.33 23.16
C ASP A 248 18.45 23.73 22.30
N GLY A 249 18.70 23.02 21.19
CA GLY A 249 19.83 23.24 20.29
C GLY A 249 21.14 22.58 20.74
N SER A 250 21.17 21.91 21.91
CA SER A 250 22.33 21.12 22.31
C SER A 250 22.54 19.94 21.36
N LYS A 251 23.81 19.53 21.20
CA LYS A 251 24.21 18.49 20.25
C LYS A 251 24.94 17.37 20.98
N GLN A 252 24.64 16.15 20.57
CA GLN A 252 25.32 14.93 21.02
C GLN A 252 25.64 14.06 19.82
N VAL A 253 26.76 13.34 19.86
CA VAL A 253 27.16 12.41 18.81
C VAL A 253 27.04 10.99 19.32
N VAL A 254 26.27 10.18 18.61
CA VAL A 254 26.15 8.73 18.85
C VAL A 254 26.99 7.99 17.82
N LYS A 255 27.96 7.22 18.28
CA LYS A 255 28.76 6.30 17.47
C LYS A 255 28.18 4.90 17.57
N PHE A 256 28.07 4.22 16.42
CA PHE A 256 27.43 2.92 16.32
C PHE A 256 28.24 1.93 15.49
N LYS A 257 28.11 0.63 15.81
CA LYS A 257 28.59 -0.44 14.94
C LYS A 257 27.59 -0.72 13.82
N GLN A 258 26.32 -0.90 14.18
CA GLN A 258 25.19 -1.12 13.27
C GLN A 258 24.16 0.02 13.41
N ALA A 259 23.49 0.39 12.32
CA ALA A 259 22.39 1.35 12.35
C ALA A 259 21.14 0.82 11.64
N ILE A 260 19.95 1.05 12.22
CA ILE A 260 18.66 0.80 11.56
C ILE A 260 17.93 2.13 11.39
N ILE A 261 17.68 2.52 10.14
CA ILE A 261 16.95 3.75 9.80
C ILE A 261 15.45 3.44 9.78
N ALA A 262 14.71 4.04 10.72
CA ALA A 262 13.26 3.87 10.90
C ALA A 262 12.51 5.22 10.99
N ALA A 263 13.00 6.24 10.28
CA ALA A 263 12.49 7.62 10.32
C ALA A 263 11.12 7.84 9.62
N GLY A 264 10.47 6.77 9.16
CA GLY A 264 9.10 6.76 8.66
C GLY A 264 8.82 7.72 7.49
N SER A 265 7.59 8.22 7.45
CA SER A 265 7.05 9.10 6.41
C SER A 265 6.44 10.39 7.01
N SER A 266 6.01 11.31 6.16
CA SER A 266 5.25 12.50 6.52
C SER A 266 4.10 12.73 5.55
N VAL A 267 3.11 13.52 5.95
CA VAL A 267 1.99 13.90 5.08
C VAL A 267 2.50 14.62 3.83
N VAL A 268 1.91 14.33 2.68
CA VAL A 268 2.21 15.07 1.44
C VAL A 268 1.62 16.47 1.55
N ASN A 269 2.46 17.49 1.35
CA ASN A 269 2.03 18.88 1.32
C ASN A 269 1.67 19.30 -0.11
N LEU A 270 0.52 19.93 -0.30
CA LEU A 270 0.09 20.50 -1.57
C LEU A 270 0.49 21.98 -1.61
N PRO A 271 1.44 22.41 -2.47
CA PRO A 271 2.02 23.76 -2.39
C PRO A 271 1.03 24.92 -2.52
N PHE A 272 -0.10 24.71 -3.20
CA PHE A 272 -1.14 25.73 -3.41
C PHE A 272 -2.11 25.86 -2.23
N VAL A 273 -2.05 24.96 -1.25
CA VAL A 273 -2.94 24.97 -0.09
C VAL A 273 -2.38 25.91 0.98
N PRO A 274 -3.10 26.97 1.38
CA PRO A 274 -2.62 27.93 2.37
C PRO A 274 -2.61 27.33 3.78
N GLN A 275 -1.87 27.96 4.68
CA GLN A 275 -1.93 27.65 6.11
C GLN A 275 -3.15 28.33 6.73
N ASP A 276 -4.05 27.54 7.32
CA ASP A 276 -5.21 28.00 8.09
C ASP A 276 -5.54 26.92 9.13
N PRO A 277 -5.93 27.25 10.38
CA PRO A 277 -6.28 26.25 11.39
C PRO A 277 -7.47 25.34 11.02
N ARG A 278 -8.28 25.72 10.02
CA ARG A 278 -9.38 24.94 9.44
C ARG A 278 -8.93 24.02 8.30
N ILE A 279 -7.67 24.11 7.87
CA ILE A 279 -7.07 23.19 6.91
C ILE A 279 -6.12 22.28 7.70
N VAL A 280 -6.49 21.02 7.83
CA VAL A 280 -5.80 20.06 8.69
C VAL A 280 -5.29 18.88 7.88
N ASP A 281 -4.23 18.25 8.38
CA ASP A 281 -3.86 16.90 7.99
C ASP A 281 -4.51 15.88 8.95
N SER A 282 -4.09 14.61 8.85
CA SER A 282 -4.58 13.56 9.76
C SER A 282 -4.28 13.85 11.24
N THR A 283 -3.17 14.53 11.55
CA THR A 283 -2.82 14.89 12.93
C THR A 283 -3.80 15.92 13.47
N GLY A 284 -4.03 16.99 12.71
CA GLY A 284 -4.98 18.05 13.11
C GLY A 284 -6.43 17.54 13.22
N ALA A 285 -6.83 16.59 12.36
CA ALA A 285 -8.13 15.92 12.48
C ALA A 285 -8.25 15.09 13.78
N LEU A 286 -7.18 14.40 14.19
CA LEU A 286 -7.15 13.59 15.42
C LEU A 286 -7.09 14.41 16.72
N GLU A 287 -6.80 15.71 16.64
CA GLU A 287 -6.93 16.61 17.80
C GLU A 287 -8.39 16.86 18.18
N LEU A 288 -9.34 16.65 17.23
CA LEU A 288 -10.77 16.78 17.46
C LEU A 288 -11.14 18.13 18.11
N ARG A 289 -10.61 19.23 17.58
CA ARG A 289 -10.79 20.60 18.14
C ARG A 289 -12.26 21.03 18.17
N GLN A 290 -13.03 20.63 17.16
CA GLN A 290 -14.45 20.93 17.00
C GLN A 290 -15.09 19.90 16.04
N VAL A 291 -16.43 19.84 16.02
CA VAL A 291 -17.18 19.15 14.97
C VAL A 291 -17.70 20.21 13.97
N PRO A 292 -17.19 20.24 12.72
CA PRO A 292 -17.66 21.14 11.68
C PRO A 292 -19.08 20.77 11.21
N LYS A 293 -19.83 21.71 10.61
CA LYS A 293 -21.11 21.39 9.95
C LYS A 293 -20.84 20.74 8.59
N ARG A 294 -19.90 21.29 7.82
CA ARG A 294 -19.43 20.73 6.55
C ARG A 294 -17.92 20.54 6.56
N MET A 295 -17.49 19.36 6.16
CA MET A 295 -16.08 19.00 6.05
C MET A 295 -15.76 18.45 4.65
N LEU A 296 -14.69 18.95 4.04
CA LEU A 296 -14.13 18.36 2.83
C LEU A 296 -12.98 17.42 3.20
N VAL A 297 -12.93 16.25 2.56
CA VAL A 297 -11.79 15.35 2.56
C VAL A 297 -11.15 15.35 1.18
N ILE A 298 -9.91 15.84 1.08
CA ILE A 298 -9.10 15.81 -0.15
C ILE A 298 -8.27 14.53 -0.15
N GLY A 299 -8.63 13.59 -1.02
CA GLY A 299 -8.05 12.25 -1.10
C GLY A 299 -9.01 11.17 -0.59
N GLY A 300 -9.37 10.24 -1.48
CA GLY A 300 -10.29 9.12 -1.24
C GLY A 300 -9.62 7.87 -0.68
N GLY A 301 -8.46 8.00 -0.05
CA GLY A 301 -7.73 6.91 0.59
C GLY A 301 -8.25 6.55 1.98
N ILE A 302 -7.77 5.42 2.52
CA ILE A 302 -8.21 4.86 3.82
C ILE A 302 -8.23 5.89 4.95
N ILE A 303 -7.14 6.64 5.14
CA ILE A 303 -7.01 7.62 6.25
C ILE A 303 -8.10 8.69 6.17
N GLY A 304 -8.36 9.22 4.98
CA GLY A 304 -9.40 10.24 4.78
C GLY A 304 -10.79 9.70 5.07
N LEU A 305 -11.09 8.48 4.63
CA LEU A 305 -12.40 7.84 4.80
C LEU A 305 -12.67 7.37 6.23
N GLU A 306 -11.64 6.95 6.96
CA GLU A 306 -11.74 6.69 8.40
C GLU A 306 -12.09 7.96 9.17
N MET A 307 -11.40 9.08 8.86
CA MET A 307 -11.73 10.37 9.50
C MET A 307 -13.10 10.89 9.07
N ALA A 308 -13.49 10.72 7.81
CA ALA A 308 -14.84 11.01 7.34
C ALA A 308 -15.90 10.25 8.14
N THR A 309 -15.65 8.97 8.44
CA THR A 309 -16.55 8.13 9.26
C THR A 309 -16.71 8.74 10.65
N VAL A 310 -15.59 9.04 11.33
CA VAL A 310 -15.59 9.63 12.67
C VAL A 310 -16.36 10.95 12.69
N TYR A 311 -15.97 11.90 11.85
CA TYR A 311 -16.57 13.23 11.83
C TYR A 311 -18.05 13.20 11.41
N SER A 312 -18.42 12.31 10.49
CA SER A 312 -19.81 12.15 10.07
C SER A 312 -20.70 11.66 11.21
N THR A 313 -20.27 10.62 11.95
CA THR A 313 -21.05 10.11 13.10
C THR A 313 -21.17 11.16 14.21
N LEU A 314 -20.14 12.01 14.39
CA LEU A 314 -20.20 13.12 15.34
C LEU A 314 -21.10 14.29 14.89
N GLY A 315 -21.51 14.32 13.61
CA GLY A 315 -22.53 15.24 13.10
C GLY A 315 -22.14 16.07 11.87
N ALA A 316 -20.92 15.92 11.34
CA ALA A 316 -20.50 16.64 10.14
C ALA A 316 -21.13 16.05 8.87
N ARG A 317 -21.47 16.91 7.90
CA ARG A 317 -21.74 16.49 6.52
C ARG A 317 -20.43 16.48 5.73
N ILE A 318 -20.17 15.39 5.01
CA ILE A 318 -18.88 15.16 4.36
C ILE A 318 -18.99 15.31 2.85
N ASP A 319 -18.05 16.02 2.26
CA ASP A 319 -17.70 15.88 0.85
C ASP A 319 -16.33 15.19 0.75
N VAL A 320 -16.16 14.32 -0.24
CA VAL A 320 -14.85 13.73 -0.55
C VAL A 320 -14.50 14.00 -2.01
N VAL A 321 -13.27 14.43 -2.26
CA VAL A 321 -12.72 14.62 -3.60
C VAL A 321 -11.55 13.68 -3.83
N GLU A 322 -11.57 12.99 -4.96
CA GLU A 322 -10.55 12.05 -5.39
C GLU A 322 -10.24 12.27 -6.88
N MET A 323 -8.96 12.41 -7.20
CA MET A 323 -8.51 12.63 -8.57
C MET A 323 -8.64 11.35 -9.42
N LEU A 324 -8.52 10.19 -8.78
CA LEU A 324 -8.66 8.88 -9.41
C LEU A 324 -10.13 8.49 -9.58
N ASP A 325 -10.35 7.38 -10.27
CA ASP A 325 -11.68 6.89 -10.67
C ASP A 325 -12.50 6.24 -9.55
N GLY A 326 -11.91 6.06 -8.37
CA GLY A 326 -12.56 5.42 -7.24
C GLY A 326 -11.89 5.68 -5.90
N LEU A 327 -12.61 5.36 -4.83
CA LEU A 327 -12.13 5.42 -3.46
C LEU A 327 -11.36 4.16 -3.08
N MET A 328 -10.61 4.18 -1.97
CA MET A 328 -9.86 3.04 -1.42
C MET A 328 -9.04 2.32 -2.50
N GLN A 329 -8.19 3.07 -3.20
CA GLN A 329 -7.33 2.51 -4.25
C GLN A 329 -6.52 1.32 -3.73
N GLY A 330 -6.47 0.25 -4.51
CA GLY A 330 -5.85 -1.03 -4.15
C GLY A 330 -6.83 -2.10 -3.67
N ALA A 331 -7.98 -1.75 -3.10
CA ALA A 331 -9.04 -2.72 -2.78
C ALA A 331 -9.83 -3.10 -4.05
N ASP A 332 -10.44 -4.28 -4.11
CA ASP A 332 -11.32 -4.63 -5.23
C ASP A 332 -12.57 -3.74 -5.27
N ARG A 333 -13.00 -3.37 -6.49
CA ARG A 333 -14.15 -2.47 -6.68
C ARG A 333 -15.48 -3.01 -6.14
N ASP A 334 -15.67 -4.33 -6.11
CA ASP A 334 -16.88 -4.95 -5.57
C ASP A 334 -17.03 -4.73 -4.06
N MET A 335 -15.92 -4.79 -3.31
CA MET A 335 -15.87 -4.50 -1.87
C MET A 335 -16.10 -3.01 -1.59
N VAL A 336 -15.43 -2.13 -2.35
CA VAL A 336 -15.60 -0.68 -2.21
C VAL A 336 -17.05 -0.27 -2.51
N LYS A 337 -17.73 -0.94 -3.44
CA LYS A 337 -19.13 -0.67 -3.77
C LYS A 337 -20.08 -1.00 -2.61
N VAL A 338 -19.84 -2.08 -1.88
CA VAL A 338 -20.60 -2.41 -0.65
C VAL A 338 -20.41 -1.31 0.39
N TRP A 339 -19.17 -0.94 0.66
CA TRP A 339 -18.85 0.15 1.59
C TRP A 339 -19.50 1.47 1.17
N GLN A 340 -19.37 1.85 -0.10
CA GLN A 340 -19.87 3.13 -0.60
C GLN A 340 -21.38 3.21 -0.45
N LYS A 341 -22.12 2.16 -0.85
CA LYS A 341 -23.57 2.09 -0.72
C LYS A 341 -24.02 2.21 0.74
N PHE A 342 -23.34 1.53 1.67
CA PHE A 342 -23.67 1.62 3.09
C PHE A 342 -23.43 3.03 3.65
N ASN A 343 -22.43 3.74 3.13
CA ASN A 343 -22.01 5.04 3.63
C ASN A 343 -22.56 6.25 2.86
N GLU A 344 -23.39 6.07 1.82
CA GLU A 344 -24.01 7.18 1.06
C GLU A 344 -24.64 8.24 1.98
N LYS A 345 -25.29 7.79 3.06
CA LYS A 345 -25.92 8.67 4.07
C LYS A 345 -24.96 9.68 4.72
N ARG A 346 -23.66 9.42 4.73
CA ARG A 346 -22.61 10.26 5.36
C ARG A 346 -22.19 11.42 4.47
N PHE A 347 -22.30 11.25 3.16
CA PHE A 347 -21.75 12.18 2.17
C PHE A 347 -22.83 13.06 1.56
N ASP A 348 -22.51 14.32 1.29
CA ASP A 348 -23.28 15.15 0.36
C ASP A 348 -22.78 14.90 -1.07
N ASN A 349 -21.45 14.81 -1.27
CA ASN A 349 -20.84 14.51 -2.56
C ASN A 349 -19.64 13.55 -2.44
N VAL A 350 -19.58 12.60 -3.38
CA VAL A 350 -18.39 11.76 -3.65
C VAL A 350 -17.88 12.11 -5.03
N MET A 351 -16.84 12.95 -5.09
CA MET A 351 -16.31 13.55 -6.32
C MET A 351 -15.06 12.81 -6.78
N VAL A 352 -15.23 11.68 -7.46
CA VAL A 352 -14.14 10.97 -8.15
C VAL A 352 -13.79 11.65 -9.47
N LYS A 353 -12.64 11.32 -10.06
CA LYS A 353 -12.11 11.95 -11.28
C LYS A 353 -12.14 13.48 -11.20
N THR A 354 -11.86 14.04 -10.02
CA THR A 354 -11.97 15.47 -9.74
C THR A 354 -10.72 15.95 -9.01
N LYS A 355 -10.13 17.05 -9.48
CA LYS A 355 -8.94 17.69 -8.93
C LYS A 355 -9.36 18.89 -8.09
N THR A 356 -8.67 19.10 -6.96
CA THR A 356 -8.68 20.39 -6.28
C THR A 356 -7.64 21.31 -6.90
N VAL A 357 -8.04 22.50 -7.35
CA VAL A 357 -7.16 23.43 -8.06
C VAL A 357 -6.93 24.74 -7.34
N ALA A 358 -7.82 25.13 -6.42
CA ALA A 358 -7.60 26.27 -5.55
C ALA A 358 -8.23 26.04 -4.17
N VAL A 359 -7.56 26.53 -3.14
CA VAL A 359 -8.04 26.55 -1.75
C VAL A 359 -7.81 27.95 -1.19
N GLU A 360 -8.89 28.64 -0.84
CA GLU A 360 -8.89 30.02 -0.37
C GLU A 360 -9.46 30.07 1.04
N ALA A 361 -8.70 30.59 2.00
CA ALA A 361 -9.18 30.82 3.36
C ALA A 361 -9.98 32.13 3.42
N LEU A 362 -11.30 32.05 3.55
CA LEU A 362 -12.19 33.18 3.70
C LEU A 362 -12.68 33.30 5.16
N PRO A 363 -13.17 34.48 5.60
CA PRO A 363 -13.76 34.63 6.93
C PRO A 363 -14.90 33.65 7.22
N GLU A 364 -15.76 33.41 6.23
CA GLU A 364 -16.94 32.54 6.32
C GLU A 364 -16.64 31.04 6.21
N GLY A 365 -15.46 30.65 5.72
CA GLY A 365 -15.08 29.25 5.53
C GLY A 365 -13.88 29.07 4.59
N ILE A 366 -13.53 27.83 4.31
CA ILE A 366 -12.52 27.48 3.31
C ILE A 366 -13.21 27.23 1.99
N LYS A 367 -12.95 28.09 1.00
CA LYS A 367 -13.49 27.95 -0.35
C LYS A 367 -12.56 27.07 -1.17
N VAL A 368 -13.11 26.02 -1.77
CA VAL A 368 -12.35 25.05 -2.57
C VAL A 368 -12.92 25.01 -3.97
N THR A 369 -12.03 25.14 -4.96
CA THR A 369 -12.37 25.09 -6.39
C THR A 369 -11.90 23.77 -6.99
N PHE A 370 -12.76 23.19 -7.83
CA PHE A 370 -12.55 21.88 -8.43
C PHE A 370 -12.46 21.97 -9.96
N GLU A 371 -11.70 21.05 -10.54
CA GLU A 371 -11.66 20.79 -11.98
C GLU A 371 -11.81 19.31 -12.25
N ALA A 372 -12.32 18.93 -13.43
CA ALA A 372 -12.38 17.53 -13.80
C ALA A 372 -10.96 17.01 -14.05
N ALA A 373 -10.71 15.76 -13.66
CA ALA A 373 -9.41 15.13 -13.90
C ALA A 373 -9.16 14.89 -15.39
N GLU A 374 -10.24 14.64 -16.15
CA GLU A 374 -10.27 14.44 -17.60
C GLU A 374 -10.77 15.71 -18.31
N ALA A 375 -10.15 16.06 -19.43
CA ALA A 375 -10.52 17.26 -20.19
C ALA A 375 -11.94 17.14 -20.77
N GLY A 376 -12.75 18.19 -20.62
CA GLY A 376 -14.11 18.25 -21.15
C GLY A 376 -15.20 17.66 -20.25
N ALA A 377 -14.84 17.02 -19.13
CA ALA A 377 -15.79 16.62 -18.10
C ALA A 377 -16.19 17.81 -17.20
N LYS A 378 -17.38 17.74 -16.59
CA LYS A 378 -17.87 18.77 -15.67
C LYS A 378 -17.31 18.56 -14.28
N ALA A 379 -16.83 19.62 -13.66
CA ALA A 379 -16.50 19.67 -12.25
C ALA A 379 -17.63 20.33 -11.44
N PRO A 380 -17.75 20.02 -10.14
CA PRO A 380 -18.61 20.78 -9.24
C PRO A 380 -18.19 22.26 -9.14
N GLU A 381 -19.17 23.14 -8.95
CA GLU A 381 -18.92 24.55 -8.64
C GLU A 381 -18.14 24.71 -7.32
N PRO A 382 -17.35 25.78 -7.13
CA PRO A 382 -16.62 26.02 -5.89
C PRO A 382 -17.51 25.93 -4.64
N GLN A 383 -17.02 25.25 -3.61
CA GLN A 383 -17.76 24.98 -2.38
C GLN A 383 -17.08 25.61 -1.16
N LEU A 384 -17.87 25.93 -0.12
CA LEU A 384 -17.39 26.42 1.18
C LEU A 384 -17.47 25.31 2.24
N TYR A 385 -16.42 25.18 3.04
CA TYR A 385 -16.29 24.20 4.11
C TYR A 385 -15.84 24.83 5.43
N ASP A 386 -16.29 24.28 6.56
CA ASP A 386 -15.84 24.73 7.89
C ASP A 386 -14.49 24.11 8.26
N LEU A 387 -14.18 22.94 7.67
CA LEU A 387 -12.94 22.20 7.87
C LEU A 387 -12.56 21.46 6.58
N VAL A 388 -11.27 21.47 6.23
CA VAL A 388 -10.73 20.70 5.10
C VAL A 388 -9.64 19.78 5.62
N LEU A 389 -9.80 18.47 5.39
CA LEU A 389 -8.78 17.45 5.66
C LEU A 389 -8.01 17.15 4.37
N VAL A 390 -6.70 17.40 4.38
CA VAL A 390 -5.79 17.00 3.31
C VAL A 390 -5.22 15.62 3.61
N ALA A 391 -5.68 14.61 2.88
CA ALA A 391 -5.34 13.20 3.06
C ALA A 391 -4.86 12.53 1.76
N VAL A 392 -4.08 13.25 0.95
CA VAL A 392 -3.61 12.84 -0.40
C VAL A 392 -2.41 11.87 -0.40
N GLY A 393 -2.07 11.30 0.75
CA GLY A 393 -0.98 10.33 0.90
C GLY A 393 0.21 10.85 1.71
N ARG A 394 1.28 10.05 1.70
CA ARG A 394 2.46 10.23 2.55
C ARG A 394 3.76 10.07 1.74
N SER A 395 4.80 10.82 2.10
CA SER A 395 6.13 10.74 1.50
C SER A 395 7.17 10.22 2.51
N PRO A 396 8.07 9.31 2.12
CA PRO A 396 9.15 8.82 2.99
C PRO A 396 10.13 9.95 3.36
N ASN A 397 10.75 9.84 4.54
CA ASN A 397 11.65 10.88 5.08
C ASN A 397 13.13 10.70 4.72
N GLY A 398 13.51 9.80 3.80
CA GLY A 398 14.92 9.44 3.55
C GLY A 398 15.83 10.64 3.22
N LYS A 399 15.31 11.66 2.53
CA LYS A 399 16.05 12.88 2.17
C LYS A 399 16.28 13.86 3.34
N LYS A 400 15.74 13.57 4.53
CA LYS A 400 15.78 14.48 5.70
C LYS A 400 16.80 14.06 6.77
N LEU A 401 17.68 13.11 6.45
CA LEU A 401 18.53 12.41 7.43
C LEU A 401 20.04 12.62 7.23
N ALA A 402 20.42 13.40 6.21
CA ALA A 402 21.81 13.51 5.71
C ALA A 402 22.45 12.13 5.40
N ALA A 403 21.63 11.18 4.93
CA ALA A 403 22.03 9.79 4.70
C ALA A 403 23.19 9.65 3.68
N ASP A 404 23.32 10.64 2.78
CA ASP A 404 24.43 10.78 1.85
C ASP A 404 25.78 10.84 2.57
N LYS A 405 25.86 11.49 3.74
CA LYS A 405 27.09 11.54 4.54
C LYS A 405 27.50 10.17 5.09
N ALA A 406 26.55 9.23 5.22
CA ALA A 406 26.84 7.85 5.59
C ALA A 406 27.13 6.95 4.37
N GLY A 407 27.05 7.47 3.15
CA GLY A 407 27.19 6.70 1.90
C GLY A 407 25.90 5.99 1.48
N VAL A 408 24.77 6.24 2.14
CA VAL A 408 23.49 5.56 1.86
C VAL A 408 22.80 6.20 0.66
N ILE A 409 22.36 5.36 -0.28
CA ILE A 409 21.57 5.76 -1.44
C ILE A 409 20.13 6.08 -0.98
N VAL A 410 19.63 7.25 -1.38
CA VAL A 410 18.22 7.62 -1.23
C VAL A 410 17.67 7.90 -2.62
N GLY A 411 16.63 7.19 -3.02
CA GLY A 411 16.00 7.37 -4.32
C GLY A 411 15.31 8.74 -4.47
N ASP A 412 14.97 9.09 -5.70
CA ASP A 412 14.39 10.41 -6.01
C ASP A 412 13.08 10.71 -5.29
N ARG A 413 12.29 9.67 -5.00
CA ARG A 413 11.04 9.79 -4.23
C ARG A 413 11.25 9.77 -2.70
N GLY A 414 12.50 9.66 -2.24
CA GLY A 414 12.88 9.67 -0.83
C GLY A 414 12.89 8.31 -0.14
N PHE A 415 12.64 7.21 -0.87
CA PHE A 415 12.77 5.85 -0.36
C PHE A 415 14.24 5.42 -0.29
N ILE A 416 14.55 4.52 0.64
CA ILE A 416 15.88 3.89 0.78
C ILE A 416 15.75 2.44 0.30
N PRO A 417 16.38 2.05 -0.82
CA PRO A 417 16.35 0.67 -1.28
C PRO A 417 17.10 -0.24 -0.31
N VAL A 418 16.56 -1.44 -0.08
CA VAL A 418 17.14 -2.45 0.80
C VAL A 418 17.11 -3.85 0.19
N ASP A 419 17.99 -4.74 0.66
CA ASP A 419 17.94 -6.17 0.37
C ASP A 419 16.92 -6.91 1.28
N SER A 420 16.78 -8.23 1.11
CA SER A 420 15.86 -9.05 1.93
C SER A 420 16.24 -9.12 3.41
N GLN A 421 17.46 -8.77 3.80
CA GLN A 421 17.88 -8.64 5.19
C GLN A 421 17.71 -7.20 5.72
N MET A 422 17.03 -6.35 4.96
CA MET A 422 16.81 -4.93 5.23
C MET A 422 18.09 -4.07 5.16
N ARG A 423 19.19 -4.57 4.59
CA ARG A 423 20.43 -3.80 4.44
C ARG A 423 20.32 -2.79 3.31
N THR A 424 20.86 -1.61 3.53
CA THR A 424 21.10 -0.63 2.47
C THR A 424 22.34 -1.02 1.63
N ASN A 425 22.77 -0.15 0.72
CA ASN A 425 24.04 -0.33 0.02
C ASN A 425 25.28 -0.25 0.95
N VAL A 426 25.11 0.25 2.19
CA VAL A 426 26.16 0.30 3.20
C VAL A 426 25.97 -0.88 4.16
N PRO A 427 26.91 -1.85 4.24
CA PRO A 427 26.66 -3.15 4.88
C PRO A 427 26.26 -3.13 6.35
N ASN A 428 26.63 -2.09 7.09
CA ASN A 428 26.31 -1.92 8.51
C ASN A 428 25.13 -0.98 8.76
N ILE A 429 24.42 -0.56 7.72
CA ILE A 429 23.25 0.33 7.79
C ILE A 429 22.06 -0.35 7.13
N PHE A 430 20.98 -0.47 7.87
CA PHE A 430 19.70 -1.04 7.48
C PHE A 430 18.65 0.06 7.39
N ALA A 431 17.56 -0.18 6.67
CA ALA A 431 16.38 0.69 6.68
C ALA A 431 15.11 -0.16 6.72
N ILE A 432 14.04 0.36 7.35
CA ILE A 432 12.77 -0.38 7.54
C ILE A 432 11.55 0.55 7.48
N GLY A 433 10.36 -0.04 7.41
CA GLY A 433 9.06 0.61 7.50
C GLY A 433 8.71 1.43 6.26
N ASP A 434 8.07 2.58 6.47
CA ASP A 434 7.63 3.45 5.38
C ASP A 434 8.79 3.96 4.49
N LEU A 435 10.02 3.91 4.98
CA LEU A 435 11.21 4.37 4.26
C LEU A 435 11.61 3.46 3.11
N VAL A 436 11.29 2.17 3.17
CA VAL A 436 11.81 1.18 2.21
C VAL A 436 10.83 0.83 1.11
N GLY A 437 9.57 1.23 1.22
CA GLY A 437 8.59 1.06 0.16
C GLY A 437 7.15 0.92 0.66
N GLN A 438 6.25 0.79 -0.31
CA GLN A 438 4.85 0.44 -0.06
C GLN A 438 4.71 -1.04 0.29
N PRO A 439 3.63 -1.45 0.99
CA PRO A 439 2.64 -0.58 1.63
C PRO A 439 3.17 0.03 2.94
N MET A 440 2.89 1.31 3.19
CA MET A 440 3.27 2.02 4.43
C MET A 440 2.39 1.60 5.62
N LEU A 441 2.63 0.41 6.17
CA LEU A 441 1.83 -0.21 7.22
C LEU A 441 2.67 -0.56 8.45
N ALA A 442 2.07 -0.38 9.63
CA ALA A 442 2.76 -0.56 10.90
C ALA A 442 3.20 -2.02 11.13
N HIS A 443 2.37 -3.00 10.81
CA HIS A 443 2.72 -4.43 10.93
C HIS A 443 3.85 -4.83 9.99
N LYS A 444 3.90 -4.30 8.75
CA LYS A 444 5.07 -4.46 7.88
C LYS A 444 6.34 -3.95 8.58
N ALA A 445 6.30 -2.71 9.08
CA ALA A 445 7.45 -2.08 9.73
C ALA A 445 7.95 -2.89 10.96
N VAL A 446 7.04 -3.47 11.76
CA VAL A 446 7.40 -4.31 12.91
C VAL A 446 8.15 -5.56 12.46
N HIS A 447 7.66 -6.28 11.45
CA HIS A 447 8.31 -7.49 10.94
C HIS A 447 9.66 -7.19 10.29
N GLU A 448 9.74 -6.16 9.44
CA GLU A 448 11.00 -5.67 8.88
C GLU A 448 12.00 -5.29 10.00
N GLY A 449 11.51 -4.68 11.08
CA GLY A 449 12.32 -4.31 12.23
C GLY A 449 12.93 -5.51 12.97
N HIS A 450 12.17 -6.61 13.13
CA HIS A 450 12.71 -7.84 13.69
C HIS A 450 13.81 -8.45 12.81
N VAL A 451 13.57 -8.54 11.49
CA VAL A 451 14.55 -9.04 10.52
C VAL A 451 15.84 -8.22 10.55
N ALA A 452 15.72 -6.89 10.51
CA ALA A 452 16.87 -5.99 10.55
C ALA A 452 17.69 -6.14 11.84
N ALA A 453 17.04 -6.25 13.00
CA ALA A 453 17.70 -6.43 14.28
C ALA A 453 18.44 -7.78 14.37
N GLU A 454 17.83 -8.85 13.86
CA GLU A 454 18.44 -10.18 13.79
C GLU A 454 19.64 -10.21 12.84
N ALA A 455 19.51 -9.60 11.66
CA ALA A 455 20.60 -9.46 10.69
C ALA A 455 21.74 -8.61 11.25
N ALA A 456 21.45 -7.52 11.97
CA ALA A 456 22.44 -6.69 12.66
C ALA A 456 23.18 -7.46 13.77
N ALA A 457 22.51 -8.42 14.42
CA ALA A 457 23.11 -9.33 15.40
C ALA A 457 23.85 -10.52 14.76
N GLY A 458 23.95 -10.59 13.43
CA GLY A 458 24.67 -11.63 12.70
C GLY A 458 23.86 -12.89 12.36
N GLN A 459 22.53 -12.88 12.57
CA GLN A 459 21.66 -13.97 12.14
C GLN A 459 21.35 -13.89 10.64
N LYS A 460 21.01 -15.04 10.04
CA LYS A 460 20.56 -15.14 8.64
C LYS A 460 19.04 -14.97 8.56
N SER A 461 18.55 -13.81 8.99
CA SER A 461 17.12 -13.46 8.96
C SER A 461 16.80 -12.70 7.68
N HIS A 462 15.68 -13.03 7.04
CA HIS A 462 15.21 -12.44 5.79
C HIS A 462 13.72 -12.08 5.91
N PHE A 463 13.31 -11.00 5.26
CA PHE A 463 11.92 -10.63 5.10
C PHE A 463 11.38 -11.34 3.84
N ASP A 464 10.77 -12.49 4.05
CA ASP A 464 10.26 -13.41 3.03
C ASP A 464 8.73 -13.59 3.09
N ALA A 465 8.04 -12.74 3.86
CA ALA A 465 6.59 -12.72 3.91
C ALA A 465 6.00 -12.59 2.50
N SER A 466 5.19 -13.56 2.11
CA SER A 466 4.56 -13.63 0.80
C SER A 466 3.48 -12.57 0.65
N VAL A 467 2.81 -12.23 1.76
CA VAL A 467 1.68 -11.30 1.77
C VAL A 467 1.69 -10.36 2.97
N ILE A 468 1.12 -9.17 2.77
CA ILE A 468 0.90 -8.17 3.82
C ILE A 468 -0.58 -7.75 3.77
N PRO A 469 -1.37 -7.98 4.82
CA PRO A 469 -2.78 -7.60 4.82
C PRO A 469 -2.95 -6.08 4.87
N SER A 470 -4.01 -5.58 4.25
CA SER A 470 -4.45 -4.19 4.26
C SER A 470 -5.89 -4.10 4.78
N VAL A 471 -6.16 -3.10 5.62
CA VAL A 471 -7.47 -2.93 6.26
C VAL A 471 -7.84 -1.45 6.29
N ALA A 472 -9.01 -1.13 5.76
CA ALA A 472 -9.71 0.11 6.06
C ALA A 472 -10.70 -0.14 7.21
N TYR A 473 -10.47 0.51 8.35
CA TYR A 473 -11.31 0.36 9.55
C TYR A 473 -12.52 1.29 9.52
N THR A 474 -13.09 1.46 8.33
CA THR A 474 -14.38 2.13 8.14
C THR A 474 -15.53 1.24 8.63
N ASP A 475 -16.77 1.69 8.50
CA ASP A 475 -17.96 0.87 8.79
C ASP A 475 -18.82 0.68 7.52
N PRO A 476 -18.96 -0.54 6.97
CA PRO A 476 -18.23 -1.76 7.33
C PRO A 476 -16.73 -1.64 7.05
N GLU A 477 -15.94 -2.53 7.65
CA GLU A 477 -14.51 -2.62 7.39
C GLU A 477 -14.28 -3.22 5.99
N VAL A 478 -13.16 -2.88 5.35
CA VAL A 478 -12.72 -3.43 4.06
C VAL A 478 -11.31 -3.97 4.24
N ALA A 479 -11.16 -5.29 4.27
CA ALA A 479 -9.89 -5.98 4.55
C ALA A 479 -9.50 -6.91 3.39
N TRP A 480 -8.26 -6.86 2.94
CA TRP A 480 -7.76 -7.74 1.88
C TRP A 480 -6.30 -8.12 2.07
N VAL A 481 -5.89 -9.23 1.46
CA VAL A 481 -4.51 -9.73 1.49
C VAL A 481 -4.22 -10.53 0.23
N GLY A 482 -2.96 -10.54 -0.21
CA GLY A 482 -2.54 -11.20 -1.43
C GLY A 482 -3.01 -10.47 -2.70
N VAL A 483 -3.14 -11.22 -3.78
CA VAL A 483 -3.58 -10.72 -5.10
C VAL A 483 -5.06 -10.38 -5.05
N THR A 484 -5.45 -9.24 -5.61
CA THR A 484 -6.86 -8.85 -5.75
C THR A 484 -7.44 -9.29 -7.11
N GLU A 485 -8.77 -9.30 -7.30
CA GLU A 485 -9.34 -9.62 -8.61
C GLU A 485 -8.89 -8.64 -9.69
N ASP A 486 -8.88 -7.35 -9.35
CA ASP A 486 -8.48 -6.28 -10.28
C ASP A 486 -7.00 -6.45 -10.67
N GLU A 487 -6.14 -6.78 -9.72
CA GLU A 487 -4.72 -7.07 -9.98
C GLU A 487 -4.54 -8.35 -10.81
N ALA A 488 -5.23 -9.43 -10.45
CA ALA A 488 -5.14 -10.71 -11.17
C ALA A 488 -5.55 -10.54 -12.64
N ARG A 489 -6.64 -9.80 -12.90
CA ARG A 489 -7.09 -9.48 -14.26
C ARG A 489 -6.07 -8.62 -15.01
N ALA A 490 -5.55 -7.57 -14.38
CA ALA A 490 -4.56 -6.69 -14.99
C ALA A 490 -3.25 -7.42 -15.36
N ARG A 491 -2.86 -8.42 -14.56
CA ARG A 491 -1.64 -9.23 -14.76
C ARG A 491 -1.87 -10.50 -15.60
N GLY A 492 -3.11 -10.79 -16.01
CA GLY A 492 -3.45 -12.02 -16.73
C GLY A 492 -3.34 -13.31 -15.90
N ILE A 493 -3.38 -13.21 -14.57
CA ILE A 493 -3.37 -14.36 -13.66
C ILE A 493 -4.74 -15.04 -13.74
N LYS A 494 -4.77 -16.33 -14.06
CA LYS A 494 -5.99 -17.13 -14.07
C LYS A 494 -6.30 -17.59 -12.66
N PHE A 495 -7.53 -17.38 -12.22
CA PHE A 495 -7.95 -17.74 -10.88
C PHE A 495 -9.39 -18.28 -10.85
N GLU A 496 -9.66 -19.10 -9.84
CA GLU A 496 -10.99 -19.51 -9.42
C GLU A 496 -11.41 -18.67 -8.21
N LYS A 497 -12.71 -18.36 -8.13
CA LYS A 497 -13.25 -17.48 -7.10
C LYS A 497 -14.27 -18.19 -6.24
N GLY A 498 -13.99 -18.22 -4.94
CA GLY A 498 -14.97 -18.49 -3.88
C GLY A 498 -15.59 -17.18 -3.40
N HIS A 499 -16.91 -17.03 -3.51
CA HIS A 499 -17.61 -15.80 -3.08
C HIS A 499 -18.82 -16.16 -2.23
N PHE A 500 -18.75 -15.87 -0.92
CA PHE A 500 -19.81 -16.12 0.03
C PHE A 500 -20.50 -14.81 0.47
N PRO A 501 -21.74 -14.52 0.03
CA PRO A 501 -22.46 -13.32 0.43
C PRO A 501 -22.95 -13.43 1.87
N TRP A 502 -22.78 -12.39 2.69
CA TRP A 502 -23.22 -12.42 4.08
C TRP A 502 -24.74 -12.33 4.25
N ALA A 503 -25.48 -12.08 3.17
CA ALA A 503 -26.92 -12.32 3.11
C ALA A 503 -27.31 -13.78 3.39
N ALA A 504 -26.39 -14.73 3.19
CA ALA A 504 -26.56 -16.15 3.51
C ALA A 504 -25.93 -16.53 4.87
N SER A 505 -25.21 -15.62 5.55
CA SER A 505 -24.67 -15.89 6.89
C SER A 505 -25.77 -15.66 7.93
N GLY A 506 -26.18 -16.74 8.62
CA GLY A 506 -27.09 -16.63 9.76
C GLY A 506 -26.58 -15.66 10.82
N ARG A 507 -25.25 -15.61 11.07
CA ARG A 507 -24.64 -14.67 12.01
C ARG A 507 -24.74 -13.22 11.53
N ALA A 508 -24.41 -12.93 10.27
CA ALA A 508 -24.46 -11.56 9.76
C ALA A 508 -25.90 -11.03 9.72
N VAL A 509 -26.86 -11.88 9.34
CA VAL A 509 -28.30 -11.56 9.38
C VAL A 509 -28.75 -11.29 10.82
N ALA A 510 -28.38 -12.13 11.78
CA ALA A 510 -28.72 -11.94 13.19
C ALA A 510 -28.14 -10.64 13.77
N ASN A 511 -26.95 -10.23 13.32
CA ASN A 511 -26.34 -8.97 13.70
C ASN A 511 -26.97 -7.74 13.00
N GLY A 512 -27.83 -7.93 11.99
CA GLY A 512 -28.36 -6.85 11.16
C GLY A 512 -27.31 -6.24 10.21
N ARG A 513 -26.24 -6.98 9.90
CA ARG A 513 -25.06 -6.52 9.13
C ARG A 513 -24.75 -7.43 7.94
N ALA A 514 -25.78 -7.75 7.16
CA ALA A 514 -25.73 -8.71 6.06
C ALA A 514 -25.30 -8.13 4.70
N GLU A 515 -24.94 -6.84 4.65
CA GLU A 515 -24.52 -6.13 3.42
C GLU A 515 -23.19 -6.62 2.84
N GLY A 516 -22.39 -7.31 3.66
CA GLY A 516 -21.03 -7.74 3.37
C GLY A 516 -20.89 -9.03 2.57
N PHE A 517 -19.63 -9.44 2.37
CA PHE A 517 -19.28 -10.75 1.82
C PHE A 517 -17.83 -11.12 2.16
N THR A 518 -17.53 -12.40 2.00
CA THR A 518 -16.18 -12.97 2.02
C THR A 518 -15.83 -13.53 0.66
N LYS A 519 -14.63 -13.22 0.16
CA LYS A 519 -14.13 -13.64 -1.15
C LYS A 519 -12.73 -14.22 -1.02
N LEU A 520 -12.50 -15.38 -1.64
CA LEU A 520 -11.21 -16.05 -1.73
C LEU A 520 -10.87 -16.30 -3.21
N LEU A 521 -9.59 -16.12 -3.56
CA LEU A 521 -9.06 -16.30 -4.90
C LEU A 521 -8.03 -17.42 -4.88
N PHE A 522 -8.22 -18.41 -5.74
CA PHE A 522 -7.35 -19.57 -5.88
C PHE A 522 -6.71 -19.57 -7.27
N ASP A 523 -5.42 -19.80 -7.36
CA ASP A 523 -4.74 -19.94 -8.65
C ASP A 523 -5.31 -21.11 -9.44
N ALA A 524 -5.64 -20.89 -10.71
CA ALA A 524 -6.38 -21.87 -11.52
C ALA A 524 -5.55 -23.12 -11.89
N GLU A 525 -4.23 -23.08 -11.78
CA GLU A 525 -3.34 -24.20 -12.13
C GLU A 525 -2.88 -24.98 -10.90
N THR A 526 -2.53 -24.28 -9.83
CA THR A 526 -1.99 -24.87 -8.61
C THR A 526 -3.06 -25.08 -7.52
N HIS A 527 -4.24 -24.50 -7.68
CA HIS A 527 -5.36 -24.48 -6.72
C HIS A 527 -5.03 -23.82 -5.36
N ARG A 528 -3.84 -23.23 -5.23
CA ARG A 528 -3.43 -22.55 -4.00
C ARG A 528 -4.16 -21.23 -3.85
N ILE A 529 -4.49 -20.88 -2.62
CA ILE A 529 -4.99 -19.55 -2.32
C ILE A 529 -3.90 -18.49 -2.63
N ILE A 530 -4.28 -17.48 -3.39
CA ILE A 530 -3.39 -16.38 -3.79
C ILE A 530 -3.85 -15.02 -3.29
N GLY A 531 -5.09 -14.93 -2.79
CA GLY A 531 -5.62 -13.70 -2.22
C GLY A 531 -7.01 -13.88 -1.64
N GLY A 532 -7.45 -12.87 -0.90
CA GLY A 532 -8.80 -12.83 -0.36
C GLY A 532 -9.17 -11.44 0.14
N GLY A 533 -10.47 -11.20 0.19
CA GLY A 533 -11.07 -9.94 0.61
C GLY A 533 -12.33 -10.16 1.42
N ILE A 534 -12.52 -9.36 2.46
CA ILE A 534 -13.69 -9.36 3.33
C ILE A 534 -14.20 -7.92 3.45
N VAL A 535 -15.48 -7.71 3.19
CA VAL A 535 -16.16 -6.45 3.50
C VAL A 535 -17.29 -6.74 4.47
N GLY A 536 -17.26 -6.12 5.65
CA GLY A 536 -18.20 -6.40 6.73
C GLY A 536 -17.65 -6.01 8.10
N THR A 537 -18.45 -6.20 9.15
CA THR A 537 -17.97 -5.98 10.53
C THR A 537 -16.89 -7.01 10.88
N HIS A 538 -15.84 -6.59 11.60
CA HIS A 538 -14.72 -7.44 12.01
C HIS A 538 -13.90 -8.04 10.86
N ALA A 539 -13.96 -7.48 9.65
CA ALA A 539 -13.19 -7.97 8.50
C ALA A 539 -11.67 -7.99 8.79
N GLY A 540 -11.16 -6.96 9.47
CA GLY A 540 -9.77 -6.83 9.87
C GLY A 540 -9.31 -7.88 10.89
N ASP A 541 -10.22 -8.40 11.72
CA ASP A 541 -9.91 -9.45 12.69
C ASP A 541 -9.86 -10.84 12.02
N MET A 542 -10.58 -11.02 10.91
CA MET A 542 -10.70 -12.30 10.20
C MET A 542 -9.66 -12.49 9.08
N ILE A 543 -9.18 -11.40 8.46
CA ILE A 543 -8.25 -11.48 7.32
C ILE A 543 -6.91 -12.16 7.64
N GLY A 544 -6.56 -12.26 8.93
CA GLY A 544 -5.36 -12.97 9.40
C GLY A 544 -5.36 -14.46 9.04
N GLU A 545 -6.52 -15.11 8.99
CA GLU A 545 -6.62 -16.52 8.57
C GLU A 545 -6.29 -16.68 7.08
N VAL A 546 -6.76 -15.76 6.23
CA VAL A 546 -6.43 -15.75 4.79
C VAL A 546 -4.94 -15.54 4.59
N ALA A 547 -4.34 -14.60 5.33
CA ALA A 547 -2.90 -14.37 5.28
C ALA A 547 -2.11 -15.64 5.64
N LEU A 548 -2.50 -16.31 6.73
CA LEU A 548 -1.88 -17.58 7.15
C LEU A 548 -2.07 -18.67 6.08
N ALA A 549 -3.25 -18.80 5.49
CA ALA A 549 -3.52 -19.81 4.46
C ALA A 549 -2.62 -19.62 3.23
N ILE A 550 -2.38 -18.37 2.81
CA ILE A 550 -1.44 -18.06 1.71
C ILE A 550 0.00 -18.42 2.09
N GLU A 551 0.47 -18.03 3.28
CA GLU A 551 1.83 -18.36 3.74
C GLU A 551 2.05 -19.89 3.86
N MET A 552 1.00 -20.64 4.20
CA MET A 552 1.04 -22.10 4.25
C MET A 552 0.92 -22.77 2.87
N GLY A 553 0.59 -21.99 1.83
CA GLY A 553 0.33 -22.51 0.49
C GLY A 553 -0.89 -23.44 0.42
N ALA A 554 -1.90 -23.18 1.25
CA ALA A 554 -3.13 -23.97 1.34
C ALA A 554 -3.97 -23.89 0.06
N ASP A 555 -4.84 -24.88 -0.14
CA ASP A 555 -5.85 -24.87 -1.21
C ASP A 555 -7.28 -24.68 -0.67
N ALA A 556 -8.27 -24.69 -1.57
CA ALA A 556 -9.68 -24.53 -1.19
C ALA A 556 -10.21 -25.69 -0.34
N VAL A 557 -9.64 -26.90 -0.48
CA VAL A 557 -10.04 -28.09 0.29
C VAL A 557 -9.54 -27.99 1.72
N ASP A 558 -8.30 -27.52 1.93
CA ASP A 558 -7.73 -27.28 3.27
C ASP A 558 -8.60 -26.30 4.08
N ILE A 559 -8.99 -25.19 3.45
CA ILE A 559 -9.82 -24.16 4.09
C ILE A 559 -11.27 -24.67 4.26
N GLY A 560 -11.87 -25.25 3.22
CA GLY A 560 -13.26 -25.70 3.24
C GLY A 560 -13.51 -26.89 4.18
N LYS A 561 -12.52 -27.75 4.43
CA LYS A 561 -12.63 -28.87 5.39
C LYS A 561 -12.24 -28.49 6.82
N THR A 562 -11.69 -27.31 7.03
CA THR A 562 -11.48 -26.79 8.38
C THR A 562 -12.85 -26.52 9.01
N ILE A 563 -13.11 -27.10 10.18
CA ILE A 563 -14.39 -26.90 10.88
C ILE A 563 -14.36 -25.54 11.59
N HIS A 564 -14.82 -24.51 10.91
CA HIS A 564 -15.05 -23.20 11.53
C HIS A 564 -16.23 -23.26 12.52
N PRO A 565 -16.18 -22.52 13.64
CA PRO A 565 -17.28 -22.48 14.59
C PRO A 565 -18.54 -21.82 14.01
N HIS A 566 -19.71 -22.38 14.33
CA HIS A 566 -21.02 -21.88 13.90
C HIS A 566 -21.90 -21.46 15.11
N PRO A 567 -22.67 -20.36 15.04
CA PRO A 567 -22.70 -19.35 13.98
C PRO A 567 -21.67 -18.22 14.21
N THR A 568 -20.80 -17.97 13.23
CA THR A 568 -19.79 -16.89 13.27
C THR A 568 -19.73 -16.11 11.94
N LEU A 569 -19.03 -14.98 11.94
CA LEU A 569 -18.64 -14.34 10.67
C LEU A 569 -17.44 -15.08 10.06
N GLY A 570 -16.56 -15.63 10.90
CA GLY A 570 -15.35 -16.35 10.47
C GLY A 570 -15.63 -17.58 9.61
N GLU A 571 -16.71 -18.32 9.86
CA GLU A 571 -17.09 -19.48 9.03
C GLU A 571 -17.36 -19.14 7.56
N SER A 572 -17.60 -17.86 7.23
CA SER A 572 -17.72 -17.41 5.85
C SER A 572 -16.44 -17.61 5.02
N LEU A 573 -15.28 -17.78 5.66
CA LEU A 573 -14.02 -18.16 5.02
C LEU A 573 -14.07 -19.60 4.51
N GLY A 574 -14.45 -20.54 5.38
CA GLY A 574 -14.69 -21.94 5.02
C GLY A 574 -15.76 -22.06 3.93
N MET A 575 -16.90 -21.38 4.12
CA MET A 575 -17.99 -21.40 3.13
C MET A 575 -17.58 -20.77 1.79
N ALA A 576 -16.75 -19.73 1.76
CA ALA A 576 -16.22 -19.19 0.51
C ALA A 576 -15.32 -20.21 -0.21
N ALA A 577 -14.51 -20.97 0.52
CA ALA A 577 -13.71 -22.05 -0.06
C ALA A 577 -14.59 -23.19 -0.58
N GLU A 578 -15.61 -23.61 0.17
CA GLU A 578 -16.60 -24.58 -0.29
C GLU A 578 -17.38 -24.11 -1.52
N VAL A 579 -17.59 -22.80 -1.69
CA VAL A 579 -18.17 -22.23 -2.92
C VAL A 579 -17.24 -22.41 -4.11
N ALA A 580 -15.93 -22.22 -3.92
CA ALA A 580 -14.94 -22.48 -4.98
C ALA A 580 -14.92 -23.97 -5.37
N GLU A 581 -14.97 -24.87 -4.39
CA GLU A 581 -15.04 -26.33 -4.60
C GLU A 581 -16.40 -26.84 -5.10
N GLY A 582 -17.45 -26.02 -4.99
CA GLY A 582 -18.82 -26.42 -5.34
C GLY A 582 -19.48 -27.37 -4.33
N SER A 583 -19.02 -27.38 -3.08
CA SER A 583 -19.55 -28.20 -1.98
C SER A 583 -20.44 -27.45 -0.99
N CYS A 584 -20.52 -26.11 -1.10
CA CYS A 584 -21.29 -25.28 -0.15
C CYS A 584 -22.79 -25.59 -0.21
N THR A 585 -23.38 -25.91 0.95
CA THR A 585 -24.81 -26.25 1.07
C THR A 585 -25.69 -25.11 1.57
N ASP A 586 -25.10 -23.99 1.99
CA ASP A 586 -25.81 -22.80 2.48
C ASP A 586 -26.17 -21.81 1.35
N LEU A 587 -25.77 -22.11 0.11
CA LEU A 587 -26.14 -21.37 -1.09
C LEU A 587 -26.89 -22.27 -2.09
N PRO A 588 -27.66 -21.70 -3.04
CA PRO A 588 -28.26 -22.47 -4.12
C PRO A 588 -27.22 -23.31 -4.87
N PRO A 589 -27.57 -24.51 -5.35
CA PRO A 589 -26.61 -25.39 -6.02
C PRO A 589 -26.04 -24.70 -7.26
N VAL A 590 -24.72 -24.74 -7.40
CA VAL A 590 -24.04 -24.27 -8.60
C VAL A 590 -24.46 -25.18 -9.76
N ARG A 591 -24.92 -24.59 -10.88
CA ARG A 591 -25.20 -25.38 -12.09
C ARG A 591 -23.91 -26.08 -12.52
N LYS A 592 -23.92 -27.42 -12.52
CA LYS A 592 -22.82 -28.23 -13.07
C LYS A 592 -22.52 -27.75 -14.49
N LYS A 593 -21.28 -27.29 -14.73
CA LYS A 593 -20.79 -26.97 -16.07
C LYS A 593 -20.58 -28.24 -16.87
#